data_AF-A0A9C7US40-F1
#
_entry.id   AF-A0A9C7US40-F1
#
_cell.length_a   1.000
_cell.length_b   1.000
_cell.length_c   1.000
_cell.angle_alpha   90.00
_cell.angle_beta   90.00
_cell.angle_gamma   90.00
#
_symmetry.space_group_name_H-M   'P 1'
#
loop_
_entity.id
_entity.type
_entity.pdbx_description
1 polymer ?
#
loop_
_entity_poly.entity_id
_entity_poly.type
_entity_poly.pdbx_seq_one_letter_code
_entity_poly.pdbx_strand_id
1 'polypeptide(L)'
;MTKGEREKSTADLEKVTDHVEEVDSESLRKSVGAVLNFEHAPKKELKGTTTVKVAADDVNFLIQELHLEKKEAENLLKQHNGDLLQVVKQLINPSKT
;
A
#
# COMPACT_ATOMS: atom_id res chain seq x y z
N MET A 1 -47.94 -29.03 15.92
CA MET A 1 -46.74 -28.62 16.68
C MET A 1 -46.50 -29.66 17.77
N THR A 2 -45.70 -30.67 17.44
CA THR A 2 -45.42 -31.80 18.31
C THR A 2 -44.30 -31.44 19.30
N LYS A 3 -44.33 -32.07 20.48
CA LYS A 3 -43.49 -31.73 21.64
C LYS A 3 -41.98 -31.66 21.33
N GLY A 4 -41.48 -32.46 20.38
CA GLY A 4 -40.08 -32.52 20.00
C GLY A 4 -39.53 -31.32 19.20
N GLU A 5 -40.38 -30.49 18.57
CA GLU A 5 -39.91 -29.28 17.87
C GLU A 5 -39.56 -28.15 18.83
N ARG A 6 -40.22 -28.09 20.00
CA ARG A 6 -39.91 -27.10 21.03
C ARG A 6 -38.58 -27.39 21.73
N GLU A 7 -38.30 -28.66 22.00
CA GLU A 7 -37.07 -29.10 22.69
C GLU A 7 -35.81 -28.82 21.84
N LYS A 8 -35.90 -28.98 20.51
CA LYS A 8 -34.83 -28.55 19.60
C LYS A 8 -34.62 -27.03 19.57
N SER A 9 -35.70 -26.25 19.64
CA SER A 9 -35.60 -24.78 19.63
C SER A 9 -35.03 -24.21 20.92
N THR A 10 -35.35 -24.79 22.09
CA THR A 10 -34.72 -24.37 23.35
C THR A 10 -33.24 -24.78 23.44
N ALA A 11 -32.90 -25.98 22.96
CA ALA A 11 -31.50 -26.45 22.98
C ALA A 11 -30.57 -25.63 22.05
N ASP A 12 -31.10 -25.11 20.94
CA ASP A 12 -30.34 -24.25 20.03
C ASP A 12 -30.07 -22.86 20.65
N LEU A 13 -31.03 -22.33 21.42
CA LEU A 13 -30.88 -21.06 22.15
C LEU A 13 -29.84 -21.15 23.27
N GLU A 14 -29.75 -22.28 23.98
CA GLU A 14 -28.74 -22.48 25.03
C GLU A 14 -27.30 -22.50 24.46
N LYS A 15 -27.13 -22.99 23.22
CA LYS A 15 -25.84 -22.95 22.52
C LYS A 15 -25.36 -21.55 22.14
N VAL A 16 -26.27 -20.59 21.96
CA VAL A 16 -25.90 -19.18 21.70
C VAL A 16 -25.29 -18.54 22.95
N THR A 17 -25.57 -19.10 24.13
CA THR A 17 -25.04 -18.62 25.42
C THR A 17 -23.85 -19.41 25.94
N ASP A 18 -23.45 -20.50 25.27
CA ASP A 18 -22.37 -21.37 25.74
C ASP A 18 -21.01 -20.75 25.35
N HIS A 19 -20.43 -20.03 26.31
CA HIS A 19 -19.00 -19.68 26.39
C HIS A 19 -18.47 -18.65 25.36
N VAL A 20 -18.39 -17.38 25.77
CA VAL A 20 -17.44 -16.41 25.21
C VAL A 20 -16.15 -16.50 26.02
N GLU A 21 -15.10 -17.07 25.44
CA GLU A 21 -13.73 -16.85 25.92
C GLU A 21 -13.40 -15.38 25.59
N GLU A 22 -13.18 -14.54 26.62
CA GLU A 22 -12.73 -13.17 26.37
C GLU A 22 -11.39 -13.23 25.66
N VAL A 23 -11.40 -12.83 24.39
CA VAL A 23 -10.18 -12.74 23.59
C VAL A 23 -9.28 -11.74 24.29
N ASP A 24 -8.14 -12.23 24.77
CA ASP A 24 -7.14 -11.43 25.47
C ASP A 24 -6.81 -10.17 24.65
N SER A 25 -7.17 -9.03 25.21
CA SER A 25 -7.10 -7.75 24.50
C SER A 25 -5.66 -7.33 24.19
N GLU A 26 -4.66 -7.90 24.87
CA GLU A 26 -3.24 -7.72 24.55
C GLU A 26 -2.86 -8.46 23.27
N SER A 27 -3.35 -9.69 23.08
CA SER A 27 -3.16 -10.46 21.85
C SER A 27 -3.83 -9.82 20.63
N LEU A 28 -5.02 -9.25 20.82
CA LEU A 28 -5.70 -8.46 19.77
C LEU A 28 -4.92 -7.19 19.44
N ARG A 29 -4.48 -6.42 20.45
CA ARG A 29 -3.68 -5.21 20.23
C ARG A 29 -2.38 -5.50 19.48
N LYS A 30 -1.70 -6.59 19.83
CA LYS A 30 -0.46 -7.00 19.16
C LYS A 30 -0.71 -7.43 17.71
N SER A 31 -1.78 -8.18 17.46
CA SER A 31 -2.13 -8.66 16.12
C SER A 31 -2.62 -7.51 15.22
N VAL A 32 -3.47 -6.62 15.74
CA VAL A 32 -3.92 -5.41 15.03
C VAL A 32 -2.73 -4.47 14.80
N GLY A 33 -1.84 -4.30 15.78
CA GLY A 33 -0.60 -3.56 15.60
C GLY A 33 0.28 -4.13 14.49
N ALA A 34 0.37 -5.45 14.37
CA ALA A 34 1.12 -6.10 13.29
C ALA A 34 0.47 -5.91 11.91
N VAL A 35 -0.87 -5.92 11.82
CA VAL A 35 -1.61 -5.68 10.57
C VAL A 35 -1.54 -4.22 10.15
N LEU A 36 -1.69 -3.27 11.08
CA LEU A 36 -1.51 -1.84 10.79
C LEU A 36 -0.04 -1.54 10.42
N ASN A 37 0.92 -2.20 11.07
CA ASN A 37 2.33 -2.15 10.67
C ASN A 37 2.64 -2.96 9.39
N PHE A 38 1.68 -3.68 8.80
CA PHE A 38 1.84 -4.29 7.48
C PHE A 38 1.52 -3.29 6.37
N GLU A 39 0.53 -2.40 6.56
CA GLU A 39 0.34 -1.23 5.70
C GLU A 39 1.47 -0.21 5.86
N HIS A 40 2.10 -0.19 7.04
CA HIS A 40 3.29 0.60 7.35
C HIS A 40 4.59 -0.21 7.36
N ALA A 41 4.57 -1.42 6.78
CA ALA A 41 5.81 -2.13 6.54
C ALA A 41 6.60 -1.23 5.59
N PRO A 42 7.83 -0.83 5.94
CA PRO A 42 8.61 -0.02 5.04
C PRO A 42 8.71 -0.84 3.77
N LYS A 43 8.06 -0.36 2.70
CA LYS A 43 8.57 -0.63 1.36
C LYS A 43 10.05 -0.38 1.53
N LYS A 44 10.83 -1.44 1.38
CA LYS A 44 12.29 -1.36 1.37
C LYS A 44 12.63 -0.63 0.08
N GLU A 45 12.21 0.63 -0.01
CA GLU A 45 12.54 1.56 -1.07
C GLU A 45 14.03 1.74 -0.91
N LEU A 46 14.69 1.23 -1.94
CA LEU A 46 16.11 1.19 -2.05
C LEU A 46 16.65 2.60 -1.82
N LYS A 47 17.60 2.69 -0.89
CA LYS A 47 18.79 3.51 -1.01
C LYS A 47 18.53 5.00 -1.28
N GLY A 48 18.63 5.77 -0.19
CA GLY A 48 19.12 7.14 -0.23
C GLY A 48 18.20 8.10 -0.98
N THR A 49 17.46 8.90 -0.24
CA THR A 49 17.06 10.23 -0.71
C THR A 49 18.31 11.08 -0.86
N THR A 50 19.14 10.75 -1.86
CA THR A 50 20.06 11.71 -2.45
C THR A 50 19.16 12.84 -2.89
N THR A 51 19.31 14.02 -2.29
CA THR A 51 18.64 15.24 -2.74
C THR A 51 19.18 15.53 -4.14
N VAL A 52 18.64 14.83 -5.15
CA VAL A 52 18.98 15.01 -6.54
C VAL A 52 18.48 16.40 -6.91
N LYS A 53 19.43 17.28 -7.25
CA LYS A 53 19.12 18.62 -7.74
C LYS A 53 18.59 18.46 -9.16
N VAL A 54 17.28 18.60 -9.31
CA VAL A 54 16.62 18.57 -10.61
C VAL A 54 16.50 20.01 -11.12
N ALA A 55 16.84 20.25 -12.39
CA ALA A 55 16.65 21.58 -12.99
C ALA A 55 15.17 21.80 -13.32
N ALA A 56 14.69 23.03 -13.07
CA ALA A 56 13.30 23.39 -13.36
C ALA A 56 13.01 23.38 -14.87
N ASP A 57 14.00 23.72 -15.70
CA ASP A 57 13.91 23.64 -17.16
C ASP A 57 13.67 22.20 -17.65
N ASP A 58 14.35 21.21 -17.07
CA ASP A 58 14.17 19.80 -17.43
C ASP A 58 12.76 19.30 -17.09
N VAL A 59 12.23 19.72 -15.92
CA VAL A 59 10.85 19.42 -15.52
C VAL A 59 9.86 20.07 -16.48
N ASN A 60 10.09 21.32 -16.86
CA ASN A 60 9.20 22.04 -17.77
C ASN A 60 9.23 21.44 -19.19
N PHE A 61 10.40 21.02 -19.67
CA PHE A 61 10.53 20.30 -20.94
C PHE A 61 9.71 19.01 -20.94
N LEU A 62 9.80 18.20 -19.89
CA LEU A 62 9.03 16.96 -19.77
C LEU A 62 7.51 17.20 -19.72
N ILE A 63 7.07 18.30 -19.10
CA ILE A 63 5.66 18.70 -19.06
C ILE A 63 5.19 19.15 -20.46
N GLN A 64 5.99 19.96 -21.15
CA GLN A 64 5.60 20.56 -22.44
C GLN A 64 5.67 19.57 -23.60
N GLU A 65 6.77 18.82 -23.72
CA GLU A 65 7.03 17.99 -24.89
C GLU A 65 6.46 16.58 -24.74
N LEU A 66 6.48 16.02 -23.52
CA LEU A 66 6.03 14.65 -23.26
C LEU A 66 4.69 14.60 -22.53
N HIS A 67 4.07 15.75 -22.27
CA HIS A 67 2.76 15.86 -21.63
C HIS A 67 2.68 15.12 -20.28
N LEU A 68 3.78 15.05 -19.54
CA LEU A 68 3.83 14.42 -18.22
C LEU A 68 3.24 15.34 -17.14
N GLU A 69 2.59 14.76 -16.14
CA GLU A 69 2.25 15.53 -14.94
C GLU A 69 3.52 15.97 -14.21
N LYS A 70 3.50 17.17 -13.63
CA LYS A 70 4.65 17.75 -12.92
C LYS A 70 5.28 16.78 -11.91
N LYS A 71 4.44 16.06 -11.15
CA LYS A 71 4.90 15.08 -10.15
C LYS A 71 5.60 13.89 -10.79
N GLU A 72 5.13 13.42 -11.94
CA GLU A 72 5.72 12.29 -12.65
C GLU A 72 7.06 12.68 -13.29
N ALA A 73 7.12 13.85 -13.92
CA ALA A 73 8.36 14.41 -14.46
C ALA A 73 9.45 14.57 -13.38
N GLU A 74 9.09 15.13 -12.22
CA GLU A 74 10.01 15.28 -11.08
C GLU A 74 10.47 13.92 -10.54
N ASN A 75 9.59 12.91 -10.53
CA ASN A 75 9.93 11.58 -10.05
C ASN A 75 10.88 10.84 -11.00
N LEU A 76 10.61 10.88 -12.31
CA LEU A 76 11.46 10.30 -13.35
C LEU A 76 12.86 10.91 -13.34
N LEU A 77 12.95 12.24 -13.25
CA LEU A 77 14.25 12.91 -13.15
C LEU A 77 14.99 12.51 -11.88
N LYS A 78 14.31 12.40 -10.73
CA LYS A 78 14.96 11.92 -9.49
C LYS A 78 15.47 10.48 -9.61
N GLN A 79 14.73 9.59 -10.25
CA GLN A 79 15.13 8.20 -10.49
C GLN A 79 16.38 8.11 -11.38
N HIS A 80 16.53 9.02 -12.33
CA HIS A 80 17.65 9.07 -13.26
C HIS A 80 18.73 10.10 -12.87
N ASN A 81 18.84 10.49 -11.59
CA ASN A 81 19.84 11.44 -11.07
C ASN A 81 19.84 12.81 -11.77
N GLY A 82 18.70 13.24 -12.32
CA GLY A 82 18.54 14.49 -13.05
C GLY A 82 18.98 14.43 -14.51
N ASP A 83 19.28 13.25 -15.07
CA ASP A 83 19.69 13.12 -16.46
C ASP A 83 18.47 13.03 -17.40
N LEU A 84 18.10 14.17 -17.99
CA LEU A 84 17.00 14.27 -18.95
C LEU A 84 17.17 13.34 -20.15
N LEU A 85 18.39 13.19 -20.68
CA LEU A 85 18.63 12.36 -21.87
C LEU A 85 18.41 10.88 -21.58
N GLN A 86 18.78 10.41 -20.38
CA GLN A 86 18.50 9.04 -19.94
C GLN A 86 16.99 8.81 -19.81
N VAL A 87 16.26 9.75 -19.20
CA VAL A 87 14.80 9.66 -19.06
C VAL A 87 14.13 9.57 -20.44
N VAL A 88 14.50 10.45 -21.38
CA VAL A 88 13.91 10.47 -22.73
C VAL A 88 14.24 9.18 -23.49
N LYS A 89 15.49 8.70 -23.42
CA LYS A 89 15.89 7.43 -24.06
C LYS A 89 15.12 6.24 -23.52
N GLN A 90 14.93 6.18 -22.20
CA GLN A 90 14.16 5.13 -21.54
C GLN A 90 12.69 5.18 -21.95
N LEU A 91 12.11 6.38 -22.06
CA LEU A 91 10.69 6.54 -22.41
C LEU A 91 10.39 6.13 -23.86
N ILE A 92 11.30 6.46 -24.79
CA ILE A 92 11.17 6.09 -26.20
C ILE A 92 11.49 4.60 -26.42
N ASN A 93 12.36 4.01 -25.59
CA ASN A 93 12.77 2.62 -25.72
C ASN A 93 12.73 1.88 -24.37
N PRO A 94 11.54 1.45 -23.92
CA PRO A 94 11.37 0.81 -22.61
C PRO A 94 11.98 -0.61 -22.52
N SER A 95 12.42 -1.19 -23.64
CA SER A 95 12.91 -2.58 -23.71
C SER A 95 14.39 -2.77 -23.36
N LYS A 96 15.13 -1.70 -23.05
CA LYS A 96 16.51 -1.76 -22.57
C LYS A 96 16.56 -1.32 -21.10
N THR A 97 16.09 -2.16 -20.20
CA THR A 97 16.28 -2.00 -18.74
C THR A 97 16.81 -3.29 -18.16
#